data_AF-A0A2G8R6T1-F1
#
_entry.id   AF-A0A2G8R6T1-F1
#
_cell.length_a   1.000
_cell.length_b   1.000
_cell.length_c   1.000
_cell.angle_alpha   90.00
_cell.angle_beta   90.00
_cell.angle_gamma   90.00
#
_symmetry.space_group_name_H-M   'P 1'
#
loop_
_entity.id
_entity.type
_entity.pdbx_description
1 polymer ?
#
loop_
_entity_poly.entity_id
_entity_poly.type
_entity_poly.pdbx_seq_one_letter_code
_entity_poly.pdbx_strand_id
1 'polypeptide(L)'
;MPDLDTGHFFLTTMAPIKPGASAGDPQSSYVQRVRMALASFPTAHQSPATETAQFNSPFSRNTRNHLARMFVLNDVVFNGRITENPIVAQIKGVQQTVPQPVDRLKAAYLVFCADVDAIVNTGDPLPTNLTAEAQRHVRAAYARELWGTMSDELFAVYSNCYGFETVETADDFANFLDKCHVETTMPFHDYYLELPKFHILPYKPLLYGVLAPFVVGIVLFLLWIFGVSTVPFLGWPIFLTCICGFVLGFVAAFLAIKYAIRNGEKPLPPAKYDDLPSVLKSLYIQQKFSDFFIQNQGVSAEELHNAFGAFIAEHKPQNRHSKTQRPGVISSADPRNVIS
;
A
#
# COMPACT_ATOMS: atom_id res chain seq x y z
N MET A 1 4.32 -9.32 -4.14
CA MET A 1 4.93 -8.05 -4.60
C MET A 1 4.34 -6.99 -3.67
N PRO A 2 5.17 -6.16 -3.03
CA PRO A 2 4.76 -5.29 -1.92
C PRO A 2 3.50 -4.46 -2.16
N ASP A 3 3.31 -4.02 -3.41
CA ASP A 3 2.40 -2.91 -3.70
C ASP A 3 0.96 -3.35 -3.97
N LEU A 4 0.72 -4.62 -4.26
CA LEU A 4 -0.63 -5.16 -4.48
C LEU A 4 -1.04 -5.93 -3.23
N ASP A 5 -2.12 -5.51 -2.58
CA ASP A 5 -2.79 -6.31 -1.57
C ASP A 5 -4.29 -6.04 -1.61
N THR A 6 -5.10 -7.05 -1.27
CA THR A 6 -6.57 -6.93 -1.25
C THR A 6 -7.20 -6.37 -2.52
N GLY A 7 -6.54 -6.52 -3.68
CA GLY A 7 -7.03 -5.97 -4.94
C GLY A 7 -6.78 -4.48 -5.17
N HIS A 8 -5.92 -3.87 -4.36
CA HIS A 8 -5.56 -2.46 -4.46
C HIS A 8 -4.05 -2.27 -4.56
N PHE A 9 -3.64 -1.18 -5.23
CA PHE A 9 -2.24 -0.76 -5.25
C PHE A 9 -1.95 0.30 -4.19
N PHE A 10 -0.85 0.12 -3.47
CA PHE A 10 -0.25 1.13 -2.60
C PHE A 10 0.88 1.83 -3.36
N LEU A 11 0.49 2.60 -4.38
CA LEU A 11 1.43 3.27 -5.25
C LEU A 11 2.24 4.28 -4.45
N THR A 12 3.55 4.12 -4.39
CA THR A 12 4.47 5.15 -3.91
C THR A 12 5.49 5.49 -4.99
N THR A 13 5.61 6.77 -5.30
CA THR A 13 6.65 7.27 -6.19
C THR A 13 7.49 8.34 -5.51
N MET A 14 8.78 8.37 -5.84
CA MET A 14 9.75 9.35 -5.38
C MET A 14 10.40 10.02 -6.58
N ALA A 15 9.87 11.17 -6.99
CA ALA A 15 10.43 11.97 -8.08
C ALA A 15 11.48 12.95 -7.52
N PRO A 16 12.76 12.86 -7.93
CA PRO A 16 13.79 13.77 -7.44
C PRO A 16 13.54 15.20 -7.92
N ILE A 17 13.51 16.15 -7.00
CA ILE A 17 13.33 17.58 -7.30
C ILE A 17 14.66 18.16 -7.79
N LYS A 18 14.61 18.99 -8.83
CA LYS A 18 15.79 19.66 -9.39
C LYS A 18 16.50 20.50 -8.30
N PRO A 19 17.84 20.51 -8.25
CA PRO A 19 18.56 21.37 -7.31
C PRO A 19 18.54 22.83 -7.77
N GLY A 20 18.70 23.76 -6.83
CA GLY A 20 18.80 25.19 -7.13
C GLY A 20 17.48 25.82 -7.57
N ALA A 21 17.57 26.79 -8.48
CA ALA A 21 16.47 27.59 -8.99
C ALA A 21 16.49 27.65 -10.53
N SER A 22 15.36 28.04 -11.12
CA SER A 22 15.28 28.24 -12.57
C SER A 22 16.08 29.48 -12.99
N ALA A 23 16.70 29.45 -14.17
CA ALA A 23 17.41 30.62 -14.71
C ALA A 23 16.49 31.85 -14.88
N GLY A 24 15.21 31.62 -15.18
CA GLY A 24 14.20 32.68 -15.34
C GLY A 24 13.61 33.22 -14.03
N ASP A 25 13.81 32.52 -12.92
CA ASP A 25 13.40 32.95 -11.58
C ASP A 25 14.41 32.43 -10.54
N PRO A 26 15.55 33.12 -10.38
CA PRO A 26 16.62 32.66 -9.50
C PRO A 26 16.28 32.81 -8.01
N GLN A 27 15.18 33.50 -7.67
CA GLN A 27 14.79 33.77 -6.29
C GLN A 27 13.98 32.62 -5.69
N SER A 28 13.40 31.73 -6.51
CA SER A 28 12.58 30.61 -6.06
C SER A 28 13.22 29.28 -6.43
N SER A 29 13.67 28.54 -5.42
CA SER A 29 14.19 27.19 -5.63
C SER A 29 13.11 26.25 -6.17
N TYR A 30 13.49 25.23 -6.95
CA TYR A 30 12.53 24.23 -7.45
C TYR A 30 11.74 23.55 -6.30
N VAL A 31 12.39 23.31 -5.16
CA VAL A 31 11.73 22.78 -3.95
C VAL A 31 10.65 23.74 -3.44
N GLN A 32 10.92 25.04 -3.40
CA GLN A 32 9.95 26.05 -3.00
C GLN A 32 8.79 26.13 -4.00
N ARG A 33 9.07 26.06 -5.31
CA ARG A 33 8.04 26.04 -6.36
C ARG A 33 7.11 24.84 -6.24
N VAL A 34 7.65 23.65 -5.96
CA VAL A 34 6.83 22.46 -5.67
C VAL A 34 5.92 22.70 -4.47
N ARG A 35 6.46 23.23 -3.36
CA ARG A 35 5.63 23.53 -2.18
C ARG A 35 4.54 24.55 -2.46
N MET A 36 4.84 25.59 -3.22
CA MET A 36 3.85 26.60 -3.62
C MET A 36 2.76 25.98 -4.49
N ALA A 37 3.13 25.13 -5.46
CA ALA A 37 2.17 24.41 -6.29
C ALA A 37 1.27 23.49 -5.43
N LEU A 38 1.86 22.69 -4.54
CA LEU A 38 1.09 21.82 -3.64
C LEU A 38 0.20 22.59 -2.67
N ALA A 39 0.67 23.72 -2.13
CA ALA A 39 -0.12 24.58 -1.24
C ALA A 39 -1.29 25.27 -1.96
N SER A 40 -1.21 25.42 -3.29
CA SER A 40 -2.30 25.97 -4.10
C SER A 40 -3.40 24.95 -4.41
N PHE A 41 -3.15 23.65 -4.18
CA PHE A 41 -4.15 22.63 -4.44
C PHE A 41 -5.32 22.79 -3.46
N PRO A 42 -6.57 22.77 -3.95
CA PRO A 42 -7.71 22.69 -3.06
C PRO A 42 -7.66 21.38 -2.28
N THR A 43 -7.89 21.48 -0.99
CA THR A 43 -8.06 20.31 -0.12
C THR A 43 -9.45 19.71 -0.30
N ALA A 44 -9.62 18.43 0.01
CA ALA A 44 -10.93 17.79 -0.06
C ALA A 44 -11.97 18.47 0.86
N HIS A 45 -13.24 18.43 0.49
CA HIS A 45 -14.39 18.97 1.23
C HIS A 45 -14.75 18.08 2.43
N GLN A 46 -13.77 17.81 3.28
CA GLN A 46 -13.84 16.86 4.39
C GLN A 46 -13.84 17.51 5.77
N SER A 47 -13.80 18.85 5.84
CA SER A 47 -13.82 19.58 7.09
C SER A 47 -14.76 20.79 6.99
N PRO A 48 -15.25 21.33 8.12
CA PRO A 48 -16.03 22.56 8.12
C PRO A 48 -15.31 23.74 7.45
N ALA A 49 -13.97 23.76 7.47
CA ALA A 49 -13.17 24.80 6.83
C ALA A 49 -13.13 24.69 5.29
N THR A 50 -13.41 23.50 4.74
CA THR A 50 -13.25 23.19 3.32
C THR A 50 -14.56 22.84 2.62
N GLU A 51 -15.61 22.51 3.35
CA GLU A 51 -16.92 22.11 2.80
C GLU A 51 -17.56 23.19 1.91
N THR A 52 -17.39 24.46 2.24
CA THR A 52 -17.92 25.58 1.45
C THR A 52 -16.93 26.14 0.43
N ALA A 53 -15.76 25.51 0.29
CA ALA A 53 -14.75 25.98 -0.66
C ALA A 53 -15.24 25.81 -2.10
N GLN A 54 -14.89 26.76 -2.97
CA GLN A 54 -15.33 26.75 -4.37
C GLN A 54 -14.82 25.52 -5.13
N PHE A 55 -13.63 25.04 -4.79
CA PHE A 55 -12.95 23.94 -5.47
C PHE A 55 -12.74 22.78 -4.51
N ASN A 56 -12.91 21.56 -5.01
CA ASN A 56 -12.59 20.31 -4.31
C ASN A 56 -11.22 19.79 -4.80
N SER A 57 -10.62 18.87 -4.05
CA SER A 57 -9.37 18.21 -4.39
C SER A 57 -9.42 17.64 -5.82
N PRO A 58 -8.41 17.88 -6.67
CA PRO A 58 -8.38 17.34 -8.02
C PRO A 58 -8.40 15.80 -8.02
N PHE A 59 -7.83 15.17 -6.98
CA PHE A 59 -7.82 13.72 -6.82
C PHE A 59 -9.22 13.12 -6.63
N SER A 60 -10.20 13.91 -6.20
CA SER A 60 -11.58 13.43 -5.98
C SER A 60 -12.38 13.25 -7.29
N ARG A 61 -11.84 13.72 -8.42
CA ARG A 61 -12.43 13.50 -9.74
C ARG A 61 -12.22 12.06 -10.24
N ASN A 62 -11.24 11.33 -9.70
CA ASN A 62 -10.95 9.95 -10.06
C ASN A 62 -11.53 9.00 -9.01
N THR A 63 -12.43 8.11 -9.44
CA THR A 63 -13.14 7.18 -8.57
C THR A 63 -12.38 5.89 -8.25
N ARG A 64 -11.08 5.84 -8.54
CA ARG A 64 -10.18 4.75 -8.10
C ARG A 64 -9.37 5.15 -6.87
N ASN A 65 -9.34 6.44 -6.52
CA ASN A 65 -8.54 6.97 -5.41
C ASN A 65 -9.25 6.80 -4.06
N HIS A 66 -8.80 5.84 -3.26
CA HIS A 66 -9.21 5.75 -1.84
C HIS A 66 -8.48 6.80 -1.01
N LEU A 67 -7.19 6.93 -1.25
CA LEU A 67 -6.33 7.96 -0.67
C LEU A 67 -5.33 8.42 -1.73
N ALA A 68 -5.07 9.72 -1.80
CA ALA A 68 -4.00 10.27 -2.61
C ALA A 68 -3.36 11.45 -1.88
N ARG A 69 -2.03 11.46 -1.80
CA ARG A 69 -1.27 12.52 -1.13
C ARG A 69 0.03 12.82 -1.87
N MET A 70 0.38 14.10 -1.91
CA MET A 70 1.66 14.57 -2.41
C MET A 70 2.34 15.43 -1.36
N PHE A 71 3.64 15.22 -1.15
CA PHE A 71 4.42 16.03 -0.22
C PHE A 71 5.89 16.07 -0.62
N VAL A 72 6.61 17.05 -0.10
CA VAL A 72 8.06 17.18 -0.30
C VAL A 72 8.79 16.52 0.86
N LEU A 73 9.58 15.50 0.55
CA LEU A 73 10.54 14.89 1.47
C LEU A 73 11.92 15.53 1.25
N ASN A 74 12.34 16.41 2.16
CA ASN A 74 13.65 17.07 2.04
C ASN A 74 14.82 16.13 2.31
N ASP A 75 14.69 15.35 3.37
CA ASP A 75 15.74 14.47 3.86
C ASP A 75 15.11 13.39 4.76
N VAL A 76 15.81 12.29 4.97
CA VAL A 76 15.48 11.27 5.96
C VAL A 76 16.35 11.50 7.18
N VAL A 77 15.92 12.33 8.11
CA VAL A 77 16.69 12.51 9.35
C VAL A 77 16.42 11.32 10.27
N PHE A 78 17.10 10.20 10.03
CA PHE A 78 17.12 9.09 10.99
C PHE A 78 18.00 9.51 12.17
N ASN A 79 17.36 9.97 13.25
CA ASN A 79 18.06 10.33 14.49
C ASN A 79 18.20 9.13 15.46
N GLY A 80 17.95 7.92 14.97
CA GLY A 80 18.15 6.71 15.76
C GLY A 80 19.64 6.41 15.88
N ARG A 81 20.20 6.57 17.08
CA ARG A 81 21.42 5.81 17.39
C ARG A 81 21.06 4.33 17.25
N ILE A 82 21.89 3.55 16.57
CA ILE A 82 21.78 2.09 16.62
C ILE A 82 21.98 1.71 18.09
N THR A 83 20.88 1.42 18.80
CA THR A 83 20.92 1.03 20.20
C THR A 83 21.54 -0.35 20.29
N GLU A 84 22.83 -0.39 20.58
CA GLU A 84 23.52 -1.61 20.99
C GLU A 84 23.53 -1.74 22.52
N ASN A 85 23.52 -2.99 22.99
CA ASN A 85 23.77 -3.26 24.40
C ASN A 85 25.14 -2.66 24.82
N PRO A 86 25.22 -1.88 25.92
CA PRO A 86 26.45 -1.18 26.31
C PRO A 86 27.67 -2.10 26.47
N ILE A 87 27.47 -3.33 26.97
CA ILE A 87 28.55 -4.31 27.17
C ILE A 87 29.07 -4.79 25.81
N VAL A 88 28.16 -5.06 24.87
CA VAL A 88 28.53 -5.49 23.51
C VAL A 88 29.24 -4.36 22.77
N ALA A 89 28.74 -3.13 22.89
CA ALA A 89 29.37 -1.95 22.29
C ALA A 89 30.79 -1.72 22.82
N GLN A 90 31.00 -1.90 24.13
CA GLN A 90 32.32 -1.78 24.75
C GLN A 90 33.29 -2.88 24.27
N ILE A 91 32.84 -4.13 24.16
CA ILE A 91 33.65 -5.24 23.61
C ILE A 91 34.03 -4.97 22.14
N LYS A 92 33.09 -4.43 21.35
CA LYS A 92 33.33 -4.06 19.94
C LYS A 92 34.12 -2.76 19.77
N GLY A 93 34.46 -2.04 20.85
CA GLY A 93 35.18 -0.77 20.79
C GLY A 93 34.38 0.39 20.20
N VAL A 94 33.04 0.32 20.21
CA VAL A 94 32.17 1.36 19.66
C VAL A 94 32.13 2.56 20.61
N GLN A 95 32.68 3.71 20.18
CA GLN A 95 32.66 4.94 20.95
C GLN A 95 31.28 5.61 20.87
N GLN A 96 30.49 5.49 21.95
CA GLN A 96 29.13 6.06 22.01
C GLN A 96 29.10 7.60 22.09
N THR A 97 30.25 8.25 22.26
CA THR A 97 30.42 9.71 22.25
C THR A 97 30.59 10.29 20.85
N VAL A 98 30.88 9.46 19.84
CA VAL A 98 31.01 9.89 18.45
C VAL A 98 29.65 9.74 17.75
N PRO A 99 29.11 10.80 17.12
CA PRO A 99 27.90 10.68 16.33
C PRO A 99 28.05 9.63 15.23
N GLN A 100 27.08 8.73 15.13
CA GLN A 100 27.03 7.76 14.05
C GLN A 100 26.74 8.45 12.72
N PRO A 101 27.16 7.88 11.57
CA PRO A 101 26.76 8.36 10.26
C PRO A 101 25.24 8.46 10.19
N VAL A 102 24.75 9.63 9.75
CA VAL A 102 23.32 9.84 9.51
C VAL A 102 23.11 9.65 8.02
N ASP A 103 22.24 8.71 7.66
CA ASP A 103 21.81 8.56 6.28
C ASP A 103 21.10 9.84 5.83
N ARG A 104 21.45 10.32 4.64
CA ARG A 104 20.82 11.49 4.02
C ARG A 104 20.38 11.16 2.61
N LEU A 105 19.29 11.80 2.18
CA LEU A 105 18.88 11.77 0.80
C LEU A 105 19.85 12.58 -0.06
N LYS A 106 20.09 12.10 -1.29
CA LYS A 106 20.95 12.79 -2.27
C LYS A 106 20.30 14.06 -2.84
N ALA A 107 18.98 14.17 -2.72
CA ALA A 107 18.17 15.30 -3.16
C ALA A 107 16.86 15.33 -2.35
N ALA A 108 16.13 16.44 -2.43
CA ALA A 108 14.73 16.45 -2.01
C ALA A 108 13.88 15.68 -3.04
N TYR A 109 12.86 14.99 -2.58
CA TYR A 109 11.94 14.24 -3.42
C TYR A 109 10.52 14.76 -3.29
N LEU A 110 9.81 14.83 -4.41
CA LEU A 110 8.37 14.85 -4.43
C LEU A 110 7.90 13.40 -4.24
N VAL A 111 7.21 13.17 -3.14
CA VAL A 111 6.60 11.87 -2.84
C VAL A 111 5.14 11.95 -3.22
N PHE A 112 4.69 10.99 -4.02
CA PHE A 112 3.29 10.75 -4.30
C PHE A 112 2.92 9.36 -3.77
N CYS A 113 1.95 9.31 -2.86
CA CYS A 113 1.37 8.06 -2.40
C CYS A 113 -0.10 8.02 -2.80
N ALA A 114 -0.54 6.92 -3.39
CA ALA A 114 -1.94 6.70 -3.69
C ALA A 114 -2.35 5.25 -3.45
N ASP A 115 -3.51 5.10 -2.82
CA ASP A 115 -4.19 3.82 -2.60
C ASP A 115 -5.31 3.73 -3.63
N VAL A 116 -5.18 2.77 -4.54
CA VAL A 116 -6.01 2.73 -5.75
C VAL A 116 -6.54 1.36 -6.08
N ASP A 117 -7.76 1.28 -6.60
CA ASP A 117 -8.30 0.05 -7.18
C ASP A 117 -7.38 -0.47 -8.28
N ALA A 118 -6.93 -1.73 -8.18
CA ALA A 118 -5.99 -2.35 -9.11
C ALA A 118 -6.68 -2.83 -10.40
N ILE A 119 -7.37 -1.90 -11.08
CA ILE A 119 -8.17 -2.16 -12.28
C ILE A 119 -7.67 -1.36 -13.49
N VAL A 120 -7.90 -1.88 -14.69
CA VAL A 120 -7.59 -1.17 -15.94
C VAL A 120 -8.76 -0.30 -16.36
N ASN A 121 -9.96 -0.88 -16.41
CA ASN A 121 -11.18 -0.19 -16.79
C ASN A 121 -12.13 -0.04 -15.60
N THR A 122 -12.94 1.00 -15.63
CA THR A 122 -13.96 1.24 -14.60
C THR A 122 -14.98 0.10 -14.61
N GLY A 123 -15.17 -0.53 -13.45
CA GLY A 123 -16.09 -1.66 -13.28
C GLY A 123 -15.45 -3.04 -13.42
N ASP A 124 -14.16 -3.13 -13.78
CA ASP A 124 -13.44 -4.40 -13.73
C ASP A 124 -13.40 -4.93 -12.27
N PRO A 125 -13.41 -6.25 -12.06
CA PRO A 125 -13.28 -6.83 -10.72
C PRO A 125 -11.87 -6.59 -10.17
N LEU A 126 -11.77 -6.39 -8.85
CA LEU A 126 -10.50 -6.30 -8.15
C LEU A 126 -9.72 -7.63 -8.26
N PRO A 127 -8.43 -7.62 -8.65
CA PRO A 127 -7.65 -8.83 -8.83
C PRO A 127 -7.05 -9.34 -7.51
N THR A 128 -7.01 -10.65 -7.30
CA THR A 128 -6.24 -11.22 -6.17
C THR A 128 -4.73 -11.25 -6.44
N ASN A 129 -4.34 -11.61 -7.66
CA ASN A 129 -2.94 -11.77 -8.04
C ASN A 129 -2.71 -11.16 -9.41
N LEU A 130 -1.57 -10.49 -9.57
CA LEU A 130 -1.10 -9.97 -10.85
C LEU A 130 0.39 -10.30 -11.01
N THR A 131 0.79 -10.66 -12.23
CA THR A 131 2.21 -10.75 -12.61
C THR A 131 2.84 -9.37 -12.57
N ALA A 132 4.17 -9.28 -12.45
CA ALA A 132 4.87 -7.98 -12.46
C ALA A 132 4.53 -7.12 -13.68
N GLU A 133 4.40 -7.74 -14.86
CA GLU A 133 3.99 -7.07 -16.09
C GLU A 133 2.54 -6.55 -16.02
N ALA A 134 1.61 -7.36 -15.52
CA ALA A 134 0.23 -6.95 -15.34
C ALA A 134 0.11 -5.82 -14.31
N GLN A 135 0.89 -5.84 -13.22
CA GLN A 135 0.92 -4.75 -12.25
C GLN A 135 1.40 -3.44 -12.89
N ARG A 136 2.47 -3.50 -13.68
CA ARG A 136 2.95 -2.34 -14.45
C ARG A 136 1.89 -1.80 -15.40
N HIS A 137 1.17 -2.69 -16.09
CA HIS A 137 0.09 -2.30 -16.99
C HIS A 137 -1.05 -1.59 -16.25
N VAL A 138 -1.47 -2.09 -15.09
CA VAL A 138 -2.52 -1.46 -14.27
C VAL A 138 -2.06 -0.11 -13.70
N ARG A 139 -0.82 -0.01 -13.18
CA ARG A 139 -0.26 1.28 -12.75
C ARG A 139 -0.21 2.30 -13.88
N ALA A 140 0.14 1.87 -15.09
CA ALA A 140 0.12 2.73 -16.26
C ALA A 140 -1.30 3.19 -16.62
N ALA A 141 -2.30 2.30 -16.53
CA ALA A 141 -3.70 2.67 -16.73
C ALA A 141 -4.16 3.74 -15.71
N TYR A 142 -3.80 3.57 -14.44
CA TYR A 142 -4.07 4.56 -13.40
C TYR A 142 -3.37 5.90 -13.68
N ALA A 143 -2.09 5.88 -14.06
CA ALA A 143 -1.34 7.10 -14.38
C ALA A 143 -1.97 7.87 -15.55
N ARG A 144 -2.47 7.19 -16.57
CA ARG A 144 -3.19 7.83 -17.69
C ARG A 144 -4.50 8.47 -17.25
N GLU A 145 -5.26 7.77 -16.40
CA GLU A 145 -6.49 8.32 -15.82
C GLU A 145 -6.20 9.58 -15.00
N LEU A 146 -5.15 9.52 -14.15
CA LEU A 146 -4.71 10.66 -13.35
C LEU A 146 -4.30 11.84 -14.24
N TRP A 147 -3.56 11.58 -15.32
CA TRP A 147 -3.19 12.59 -16.31
C TRP A 147 -4.41 13.23 -16.96
N GLY A 148 -5.35 12.42 -17.46
CA GLY A 148 -6.58 12.91 -18.08
C GLY A 148 -7.47 13.73 -17.13
N THR A 149 -7.32 13.50 -15.82
CA THR A 149 -8.13 14.14 -14.78
C THR A 149 -7.54 15.47 -14.28
N MET A 150 -6.22 15.60 -14.22
CA MET A 150 -5.54 16.70 -13.54
C MET A 150 -4.15 17.04 -14.12
N SER A 151 -3.98 16.98 -15.44
CA SER A 151 -2.70 17.23 -16.13
C SER A 151 -2.08 18.58 -15.78
N ASP A 152 -2.90 19.64 -15.67
CA ASP A 152 -2.42 20.99 -15.39
C ASP A 152 -1.82 21.08 -13.98
N GLU A 153 -2.52 20.50 -13.02
CA GLU A 153 -2.05 20.39 -11.63
C GLU A 153 -0.77 19.54 -11.56
N LEU A 154 -0.71 18.41 -12.28
CA LEU A 154 0.48 17.56 -12.35
C LEU A 154 1.66 18.30 -12.98
N PHE A 155 1.46 19.06 -14.04
CA PHE A 155 2.52 19.82 -14.70
C PHE A 155 3.08 20.92 -13.79
N ALA A 156 2.22 21.63 -13.06
CA ALA A 156 2.62 22.67 -12.11
C ALA A 156 3.56 22.12 -11.02
N VAL A 157 3.35 20.88 -10.61
CA VAL A 157 4.16 20.20 -9.58
C VAL A 157 5.40 19.56 -10.20
N TYR A 158 5.22 18.61 -11.13
CA TYR A 158 6.27 17.74 -11.64
C TYR A 158 7.26 18.42 -12.60
N SER A 159 6.93 19.56 -13.23
CA SER A 159 7.90 20.32 -14.05
C SER A 159 9.17 20.74 -13.30
N ASN A 160 9.08 20.78 -11.97
CA ASN A 160 10.21 21.05 -11.06
C ASN A 160 11.04 19.80 -10.73
N CYS A 161 10.65 18.62 -11.19
CA CYS A 161 11.33 17.34 -10.97
C CYS A 161 12.25 16.99 -12.15
N TYR A 162 13.31 16.24 -11.87
CA TYR A 162 14.26 15.75 -12.87
C TYR A 162 13.63 14.67 -13.75
N GLY A 163 13.82 14.73 -15.06
CA GLY A 163 13.30 13.75 -16.02
C GLY A 163 11.85 14.00 -16.46
N PHE A 164 11.17 15.03 -15.93
CA PHE A 164 9.81 15.36 -16.34
C PHE A 164 9.77 16.25 -17.60
N GLU A 165 10.87 16.88 -17.97
CA GLU A 165 10.98 17.73 -19.18
C GLU A 165 10.63 17.02 -20.49
N THR A 166 10.59 15.69 -20.52
CA THR A 166 10.20 14.90 -21.69
C THR A 166 8.74 14.40 -21.64
N VAL A 167 7.96 14.83 -20.64
CA VAL A 167 6.59 14.35 -20.44
C VAL A 167 5.61 15.30 -21.12
N GLU A 168 5.07 14.86 -22.26
CA GLU A 168 4.07 15.63 -23.03
C GLU A 168 2.72 14.90 -23.11
N THR A 169 2.72 13.58 -22.95
CA THR A 169 1.53 12.73 -23.08
C THR A 169 1.24 11.92 -21.81
N ALA A 170 0.03 11.36 -21.75
CA ALA A 170 -0.37 10.45 -20.68
C ALA A 170 0.51 9.19 -20.60
N ASP A 171 1.00 8.70 -21.74
CA ASP A 171 1.93 7.56 -21.81
C ASP A 171 3.31 7.92 -21.28
N ASP A 172 3.82 9.12 -21.60
CA ASP A 172 5.08 9.60 -21.05
C ASP A 172 5.00 9.75 -19.54
N PHE A 173 3.87 10.25 -19.03
CA PHE A 173 3.62 10.38 -17.60
C PHE A 173 3.57 9.01 -16.91
N ALA A 174 2.89 8.03 -17.50
CA ALA A 174 2.86 6.66 -17.00
C ALA A 174 4.27 6.06 -16.91
N ASN A 175 5.08 6.23 -17.96
CA ASN A 175 6.48 5.78 -17.98
C ASN A 175 7.34 6.53 -16.95
N PHE A 176 7.10 7.83 -16.76
CA PHE A 176 7.79 8.64 -15.75
C PHE A 176 7.46 8.18 -14.34
N LEU A 177 6.18 7.95 -14.00
CA LEU A 177 5.79 7.44 -12.69
C LEU A 177 6.35 6.05 -12.41
N ASP A 178 6.37 5.15 -13.40
CA ASP A 178 6.94 3.81 -13.25
C ASP A 178 8.45 3.86 -12.97
N LYS A 179 9.19 4.82 -13.57
CA LYS A 179 10.61 5.06 -13.24
C LYS A 179 10.81 5.60 -11.82
N CYS A 180 9.85 6.36 -11.30
CA CYS A 180 9.89 6.93 -9.95
C CYS A 180 9.34 5.98 -8.88
N HIS A 181 8.81 4.81 -9.28
CA HIS A 181 8.14 3.88 -8.40
C HIS A 181 9.09 3.29 -7.35
N VAL A 182 8.61 3.22 -6.11
CA VAL A 182 9.30 2.58 -4.99
C VAL A 182 8.36 1.56 -4.39
N GLU A 183 8.85 0.33 -4.25
CA GLU A 183 8.07 -0.77 -3.67
C GLU A 183 7.79 -0.51 -2.18
N THR A 184 6.54 -0.67 -1.75
CA THR A 184 6.08 -0.46 -0.37
C THR A 184 4.97 -1.42 0.01
N THR A 185 4.89 -1.83 1.29
CA THR A 185 3.92 -2.82 1.80
C THR A 185 2.87 -2.22 2.75
N MET A 186 2.68 -0.90 2.77
CA MET A 186 1.82 -0.26 3.78
C MET A 186 0.50 0.25 3.18
N PRO A 187 -0.60 -0.52 3.30
CA PRO A 187 -1.94 -0.01 3.04
C PRO A 187 -2.28 1.17 3.95
N PHE A 188 -3.03 2.15 3.41
CA PHE A 188 -3.76 3.13 4.21
C PHE A 188 -5.27 2.87 4.27
N HIS A 189 -5.77 1.86 3.55
CA HIS A 189 -7.17 1.44 3.59
C HIS A 189 -7.30 -0.06 3.83
N ASP A 190 -8.29 -0.43 4.63
CA ASP A 190 -8.64 -1.81 4.98
C ASP A 190 -10.15 -1.87 5.23
N TYR A 191 -10.93 -2.13 4.17
CA TYR A 191 -12.40 -2.18 4.22
C TYR A 191 -12.92 -3.61 4.42
N TYR A 192 -12.69 -4.21 5.58
CA TYR A 192 -13.14 -5.59 5.82
C TYR A 192 -14.52 -5.65 6.46
N LEU A 193 -15.50 -6.25 5.76
CA LEU A 193 -16.72 -6.76 6.39
C LEU A 193 -16.46 -8.10 7.10
N GLU A 194 -15.59 -8.92 6.50
CA GLU A 194 -15.11 -10.19 7.04
C GLU A 194 -13.59 -10.21 6.89
N LEU A 195 -12.89 -10.78 7.88
CA LEU A 195 -11.44 -10.89 7.80
C LEU A 195 -11.03 -11.76 6.61
N PRO A 196 -10.03 -11.32 5.81
CA PRO A 196 -9.56 -12.10 4.68
C PRO A 196 -8.94 -13.41 5.16
N LYS A 197 -8.95 -14.41 4.28
CA LYS A 197 -8.29 -15.69 4.57
C LYS A 197 -6.77 -15.50 4.52
N PHE A 198 -6.16 -15.36 5.68
CA PHE A 198 -4.71 -15.22 5.81
C PHE A 198 -3.97 -16.47 5.32
N HIS A 199 -2.78 -16.25 4.74
CA HIS A 199 -1.86 -17.33 4.36
C HIS A 199 -1.19 -17.91 5.62
N ILE A 200 -1.86 -18.82 6.31
CA ILE A 200 -1.35 -19.41 7.56
C ILE A 200 -0.09 -20.22 7.28
N LEU A 201 0.99 -19.90 8.00
CA LEU A 201 2.23 -20.66 7.95
C LEU A 201 2.04 -22.02 8.61
N PRO A 202 2.34 -23.15 7.94
CA PRO A 202 2.31 -24.48 8.54
C PRO A 202 3.55 -24.65 9.43
N TYR A 203 3.56 -23.96 10.58
CA TYR A 203 4.76 -23.84 11.42
C TYR A 203 5.25 -25.18 11.97
N LYS A 204 4.35 -26.10 12.34
CA LYS A 204 4.70 -27.42 12.88
C LYS A 204 5.52 -28.26 11.88
N PRO A 205 5.04 -28.53 10.66
CA PRO A 205 5.82 -29.32 9.70
C PRO A 205 7.11 -28.61 9.28
N LEU A 206 7.13 -27.28 9.18
CA LEU A 206 8.37 -26.54 8.91
C LEU A 206 9.38 -26.72 10.06
N LEU A 207 8.94 -26.55 11.31
CA LEU A 207 9.78 -26.73 12.49
C LEU A 207 10.32 -28.15 12.58
N TYR A 208 9.47 -29.17 12.43
CA TYR A 208 9.92 -30.57 12.47
C TYR A 208 10.82 -30.93 11.30
N GLY A 209 10.54 -30.41 10.09
CA GLY A 209 11.39 -30.59 8.92
C GLY A 209 12.79 -30.01 9.08
N VAL A 210 12.91 -28.90 9.82
CA VAL A 210 14.21 -28.30 10.17
C VAL A 210 14.89 -29.05 11.30
N LEU A 211 14.17 -29.35 12.39
CA LEU A 211 14.77 -29.95 13.59
C LEU A 211 15.17 -31.42 13.40
N ALA A 212 14.42 -32.20 12.63
CA ALA A 212 14.71 -33.63 12.43
C ALA A 212 16.15 -33.91 11.95
N PRO A 213 16.68 -33.29 10.88
CA PRO A 213 18.06 -33.50 10.44
C PRO A 213 19.09 -32.99 11.46
N PHE A 214 18.81 -31.90 12.20
CA PHE A 214 19.68 -31.43 13.28
C PHE A 214 19.77 -32.42 14.43
N VAL A 215 18.63 -32.96 14.88
CA VAL A 215 18.58 -33.97 15.94
C VAL A 215 19.33 -35.23 15.53
N VAL A 216 19.13 -35.71 14.29
CA VAL A 216 19.91 -36.84 13.74
C VAL A 216 21.40 -36.52 13.71
N GLY A 217 21.79 -35.33 13.25
CA GLY A 217 23.18 -34.87 13.25
C GLY A 217 23.80 -34.86 14.65
N ILE A 218 23.09 -34.36 15.66
CA ILE A 218 23.51 -34.33 17.06
C ILE A 218 23.66 -35.74 17.63
N VAL A 219 22.69 -36.63 17.42
CA VAL A 219 22.75 -38.01 17.91
C VAL A 219 23.93 -38.74 17.27
N LEU A 220 24.13 -38.62 15.96
CA LEU A 220 25.26 -39.22 15.27
C LEU A 220 26.61 -38.64 15.73
N PHE A 221 26.66 -37.34 16.01
CA PHE A 221 27.84 -36.69 16.57
C PHE A 221 28.19 -37.24 17.96
N LEU A 222 27.19 -37.44 18.82
CA LEU A 222 27.39 -38.03 20.14
C LEU A 222 27.88 -39.49 20.02
N LEU A 223 27.27 -40.29 19.14
CA LEU A 223 27.71 -41.68 18.90
C LEU A 223 29.15 -41.74 18.37
N TRP A 224 29.54 -40.80 17.52
CA TRP A 224 30.92 -40.67 17.05
C TRP A 224 31.90 -40.41 18.19
N ILE A 225 31.57 -39.48 19.09
CA ILE A 225 32.39 -39.17 20.28
C ILE A 225 32.59 -40.41 21.17
N PHE A 226 31.56 -41.25 21.30
CA PHE A 226 31.64 -42.51 22.05
C PHE A 226 32.27 -43.69 21.27
N GLY A 227 32.89 -43.43 20.11
CA GLY A 227 33.71 -44.40 19.40
C GLY A 227 32.95 -45.28 18.39
N VAL A 228 31.69 -44.97 18.08
CA VAL A 228 30.95 -45.67 17.02
C VAL A 228 31.37 -45.13 15.66
N SER A 229 31.85 -46.00 14.77
CA SER A 229 32.40 -45.61 13.47
C SER A 229 31.39 -45.67 12.32
N THR A 230 30.38 -46.54 12.41
CA THR A 230 29.38 -46.77 11.35
C THR A 230 27.96 -46.72 11.87
N VAL A 231 27.04 -46.17 11.07
CA VAL A 231 25.62 -46.11 11.42
C VAL A 231 25.08 -47.53 11.49
N PRO A 232 24.47 -47.95 12.61
CA PRO A 232 23.85 -49.27 12.72
C PRO A 232 22.88 -49.50 11.56
N PHE A 233 22.90 -50.69 10.96
CA PHE A 233 22.05 -51.12 9.83
C PHE A 233 22.32 -50.52 8.45
N LEU A 234 22.91 -49.32 8.33
CA LEU A 234 23.25 -48.71 7.02
C LEU A 234 24.72 -48.86 6.61
N GLY A 235 25.63 -49.09 7.57
CA GLY A 235 27.07 -49.25 7.31
C GLY A 235 27.78 -47.98 6.85
N TRP A 236 27.11 -46.82 6.86
CA TRP A 236 27.69 -45.55 6.46
C TRP A 236 28.63 -44.98 7.52
N PRO A 237 29.70 -44.24 7.14
CA PRO A 237 30.57 -43.59 8.09
C PRO A 237 29.83 -42.53 8.91
N ILE A 238 29.77 -42.70 10.24
CA ILE A 238 28.98 -41.83 11.14
C ILE A 238 29.34 -40.37 11.00
N PHE A 239 30.64 -40.06 10.89
CA PHE A 239 31.11 -38.67 10.80
C PHE A 239 30.59 -37.97 9.54
N LEU A 240 30.62 -38.64 8.39
CA LEU A 240 30.08 -38.10 7.14
C LEU A 240 28.55 -37.98 7.21
N THR A 241 27.86 -39.00 7.77
CA THR A 241 26.41 -38.94 7.93
C THR A 241 25.97 -37.82 8.89
N CYS A 242 26.75 -37.55 9.94
CA CYS A 242 26.57 -36.43 10.85
C CYS A 242 26.69 -35.08 10.12
N ILE A 243 27.76 -34.88 9.34
CA ILE A 243 27.94 -33.67 8.51
C ILE A 243 26.76 -33.51 7.55
N CYS A 244 26.36 -34.58 6.85
CA CYS A 244 25.19 -34.55 5.98
C CYS A 244 23.91 -34.15 6.74
N GLY A 245 23.70 -34.66 7.95
CA GLY A 245 22.59 -34.26 8.82
C GLY A 245 22.57 -32.76 9.11
N PHE A 246 23.70 -32.18 9.51
CA PHE A 246 23.80 -30.74 9.73
C PHE A 246 23.59 -29.93 8.45
N VAL A 247 24.21 -30.32 7.34
CA VAL A 247 24.03 -29.64 6.04
C VAL A 247 22.57 -29.68 5.61
N LEU A 248 21.91 -30.83 5.71
CA LEU A 248 20.48 -30.96 5.42
C LEU A 248 19.63 -30.08 6.35
N GLY A 249 19.99 -29.97 7.64
CA GLY A 249 19.32 -29.08 8.58
C GLY A 249 19.43 -27.61 8.18
N PHE A 250 20.63 -27.14 7.79
CA PHE A 250 20.82 -25.77 7.30
C PHE A 250 20.07 -25.51 5.99
N VAL A 251 20.08 -26.46 5.05
CA VAL A 251 19.32 -26.34 3.79
C VAL A 251 17.81 -26.29 4.07
N ALA A 252 17.30 -27.17 4.95
CA ALA A 252 15.90 -27.16 5.36
C ALA A 252 15.52 -25.84 6.03
N ALA A 253 16.37 -25.31 6.92
CA ALA A 253 16.15 -24.01 7.57
C ALA A 253 16.08 -22.87 6.54
N PHE A 254 17.01 -22.84 5.59
CA PHE A 254 17.01 -21.87 4.50
C PHE A 254 15.73 -21.94 3.64
N LEU A 255 15.32 -23.16 3.26
CA LEU A 255 14.10 -23.37 2.49
C LEU A 255 12.85 -22.98 3.28
N ALA A 256 12.79 -23.29 4.58
CA ALA A 256 11.68 -22.91 5.45
C ALA A 256 11.56 -21.38 5.60
N ILE A 257 12.69 -20.68 5.78
CA ILE A 257 12.72 -19.20 5.82
C ILE A 257 12.24 -18.63 4.48
N LYS A 258 12.78 -19.14 3.36
CA LYS A 258 12.38 -18.68 2.02
C LYS A 258 10.90 -18.93 1.74
N TYR A 259 10.37 -20.07 2.17
CA TYR A 259 8.94 -20.38 2.07
C TYR A 259 8.12 -19.43 2.93
N ALA A 260 8.52 -19.17 4.17
CA ALA A 260 7.80 -18.29 5.08
C ALA A 260 7.71 -16.86 4.53
N ILE A 261 8.82 -16.30 4.04
CA ILE A 261 8.85 -14.98 3.38
C ILE A 261 7.92 -14.97 2.17
N ARG A 262 8.08 -15.92 1.24
CA ARG A 262 7.23 -16.02 0.04
C ARG A 262 5.74 -16.24 0.35
N ASN A 263 5.43 -16.86 1.48
CA ASN A 263 4.05 -17.07 1.90
C ASN A 263 3.45 -15.80 2.50
N GLY A 264 4.25 -15.02 3.23
CA GLY A 264 3.84 -13.70 3.75
C GLY A 264 3.74 -12.62 2.67
N GLU A 265 4.52 -12.71 1.59
CA GLU A 265 4.48 -11.77 0.45
C GLU A 265 3.31 -12.00 -0.52
N LYS A 266 2.49 -13.02 -0.28
CA LYS A 266 1.31 -13.29 -1.12
C LYS A 266 0.23 -12.27 -0.79
N PRO A 267 -0.35 -11.60 -1.79
CA PRO A 267 -1.49 -10.74 -1.57
C PRO A 267 -2.66 -11.53 -0.98
N LEU A 268 -3.41 -10.86 -0.13
CA LEU A 268 -4.72 -11.28 0.34
C LEU A 268 -5.76 -11.01 -0.77
N PRO A 269 -6.81 -11.84 -0.86
CA PRO A 269 -7.88 -11.61 -1.81
C PRO A 269 -8.69 -10.35 -1.44
N PRO A 270 -9.19 -9.60 -2.45
CA PRO A 270 -10.15 -8.52 -2.22
C PRO A 270 -11.43 -9.07 -1.57
N ALA A 271 -12.06 -8.29 -0.68
CA ALA A 271 -13.43 -8.54 -0.29
C ALA A 271 -14.41 -8.00 -1.36
N LYS A 272 -15.67 -8.44 -1.23
CA LYS A 272 -16.70 -8.29 -2.28
C LYS A 272 -17.09 -6.83 -2.60
N TYR A 273 -16.84 -5.90 -1.68
CA TYR A 273 -17.32 -4.52 -1.72
C TYR A 273 -16.20 -3.51 -1.43
N ASP A 274 -14.95 -3.89 -1.67
CA ASP A 274 -13.77 -3.09 -1.30
C ASP A 274 -13.46 -2.00 -2.34
N ASP A 275 -14.08 -2.08 -3.53
CA ASP A 275 -13.95 -1.05 -4.56
C ASP A 275 -14.54 0.30 -4.10
N LEU A 276 -13.92 1.41 -4.51
CA LEU A 276 -14.35 2.73 -4.05
C LEU A 276 -15.82 3.03 -4.38
N PRO A 277 -16.38 2.68 -5.56
CA PRO A 277 -17.81 2.84 -5.84
C PRO A 277 -18.71 2.14 -4.81
N SER A 278 -18.37 0.93 -4.38
CA SER A 278 -19.09 0.23 -3.30
C SER A 278 -19.01 0.96 -1.96
N VAL A 279 -17.83 1.46 -1.58
CA VAL A 279 -17.63 2.21 -0.33
C VAL A 279 -18.46 3.50 -0.33
N LEU A 280 -18.38 4.28 -1.41
CA LEU A 280 -19.15 5.52 -1.57
C LEU A 280 -20.66 5.27 -1.57
N LYS A 281 -21.11 4.16 -2.17
CA LYS A 281 -22.51 3.76 -2.15
C LYS A 281 -22.96 3.42 -0.74
N SER A 282 -22.12 2.72 0.01
CA SER A 282 -22.41 2.30 1.38
C SER A 282 -22.53 3.51 2.31
N LEU A 283 -21.60 4.47 2.21
CA LEU A 283 -21.66 5.74 2.95
C LEU A 283 -22.92 6.55 2.63
N TYR A 284 -23.30 6.62 1.35
CA TYR A 284 -24.54 7.27 0.93
C TYR A 284 -25.77 6.59 1.54
N ILE A 285 -25.87 5.25 1.41
CA ILE A 285 -27.01 4.49 1.92
C ILE A 285 -27.10 4.59 3.44
N GLN A 286 -25.97 4.57 4.16
CA GLN A 286 -25.95 4.74 5.61
C GLN A 286 -26.58 6.06 6.06
N GLN A 287 -26.27 7.16 5.37
CA GLN A 287 -26.84 8.48 5.65
C GLN A 287 -28.33 8.51 5.33
N LYS A 288 -28.74 8.09 4.13
CA LYS A 288 -30.16 8.11 3.74
C LYS A 288 -31.01 7.16 4.56
N PHE A 289 -30.46 6.03 4.99
CA PHE A 289 -31.17 5.10 5.87
C PHE A 289 -31.35 5.67 7.28
N SER A 290 -30.42 6.50 7.75
CA SER A 290 -30.56 7.24 9.00
C SER A 290 -31.68 8.28 8.90
N ASP A 291 -31.76 9.03 7.79
CA ASP A 291 -32.87 9.94 7.51
C ASP A 291 -34.22 9.19 7.45
N PHE A 292 -34.25 8.05 6.75
CA PHE A 292 -35.41 7.16 6.67
C PHE A 292 -35.87 6.71 8.06
N PHE A 293 -34.94 6.27 8.91
CA PHE A 293 -35.25 5.81 10.26
C PHE A 293 -35.87 6.93 11.11
N ILE A 294 -35.33 8.15 11.03
CA ILE A 294 -35.85 9.32 11.76
C ILE A 294 -37.27 9.66 11.30
N GLN A 295 -37.52 9.66 9.99
CA GLN A 295 -38.81 10.06 9.41
C GLN A 295 -39.94 9.07 9.67
N ASN A 296 -39.63 7.79 9.92
CA ASN A 296 -40.62 6.72 10.05
C ASN A 296 -40.79 6.23 11.50
N GLN A 297 -40.38 7.03 12.50
CA GLN A 297 -40.64 6.67 13.90
C GLN A 297 -42.12 6.78 14.24
N GLY A 298 -42.70 5.72 14.82
CA GLY A 298 -44.09 5.71 15.32
C GLY A 298 -45.17 5.46 14.24
N VAL A 299 -44.78 5.21 12.99
CA VAL A 299 -45.73 4.86 11.91
C VAL A 299 -46.21 3.41 12.04
N SER A 300 -47.32 3.07 11.39
CA SER A 300 -47.84 1.69 11.38
C SER A 300 -46.94 0.74 10.57
N ALA A 301 -47.07 -0.57 10.81
CA ALA A 301 -46.27 -1.58 10.09
C ALA A 301 -46.50 -1.57 8.57
N GLU A 302 -47.74 -1.30 8.13
CA GLU A 302 -48.10 -1.20 6.72
C GLU A 302 -47.46 0.03 6.06
N GLU A 303 -47.53 1.19 6.72
CA GLU A 303 -46.88 2.42 6.26
C GLU A 303 -45.36 2.26 6.20
N LEU A 304 -44.75 1.63 7.22
CA LEU A 304 -43.32 1.36 7.24
C LEU A 304 -42.89 0.46 6.08
N HIS A 305 -43.66 -0.59 5.79
CA HIS A 305 -43.35 -1.49 4.67
C HIS A 305 -43.41 -0.77 3.33
N ASN A 306 -44.46 0.03 3.10
CA ASN A 306 -44.62 0.84 1.89
C ASN A 306 -43.51 1.88 1.75
N ALA A 307 -43.18 2.58 2.84
CA ALA A 307 -42.10 3.56 2.87
C ALA A 307 -40.74 2.91 2.57
N PHE A 308 -40.48 1.72 3.10
CA PHE A 308 -39.26 0.98 2.80
C PHE A 308 -39.20 0.55 1.33
N GLY A 309 -40.33 0.12 0.75
CA GLY A 309 -40.42 -0.15 -0.69
C GLY A 309 -40.06 1.06 -1.55
N ALA A 310 -40.58 2.24 -1.20
CA ALA A 310 -40.23 3.50 -1.86
C ALA A 310 -38.74 3.85 -1.68
N PHE A 311 -38.20 3.68 -0.48
CA PHE A 311 -36.77 3.90 -0.19
C PHE A 311 -35.86 3.05 -1.08
N ILE A 312 -36.15 1.75 -1.22
CA ILE A 312 -35.38 0.84 -2.07
C ILE A 312 -35.47 1.24 -3.55
N ALA A 313 -36.66 1.64 -4.01
CA ALA A 313 -36.88 2.07 -5.39
C ALA A 313 -36.14 3.38 -5.73
N GLU A 314 -36.13 4.33 -4.79
CA GLU A 314 -35.46 5.63 -4.96
C GLU A 314 -33.94 5.50 -4.90
N HIS A 315 -33.43 4.91 -3.82
CA HIS A 315 -31.99 4.93 -3.54
C HIS A 315 -31.23 3.78 -4.19
N LYS A 316 -31.92 2.76 -4.69
CA LYS A 316 -31.34 1.61 -5.43
C LYS A 316 -30.05 1.09 -4.79
N PRO A 317 -30.11 0.49 -3.57
CA PRO A 317 -28.90 0.13 -2.82
C PRO A 317 -27.91 -0.76 -3.57
N GLN A 318 -28.40 -1.59 -4.50
CA GLN A 318 -27.58 -2.50 -5.31
C GLN A 318 -26.86 -1.81 -6.48
N ASN A 319 -27.31 -0.62 -6.90
CA ASN A 319 -26.65 0.13 -7.98
C ASN A 319 -25.58 1.06 -7.40
N ARG A 320 -24.31 0.65 -7.54
CA ARG A 320 -23.12 1.34 -7.01
C ARG A 320 -22.78 2.63 -7.77
N HIS A 321 -23.34 2.83 -8.95
CA HIS A 321 -22.99 3.95 -9.84
C HIS A 321 -24.05 5.07 -9.88
N SER A 322 -25.22 4.85 -9.27
CA SER A 322 -26.28 5.85 -9.16
C SER A 322 -26.61 6.13 -7.72
N LYS A 323 -27.00 7.36 -7.40
CA LYS A 323 -27.35 7.77 -6.03
C LYS A 323 -26.27 7.32 -5.05
N THR A 324 -25.05 7.82 -5.27
CA THR A 324 -23.87 7.51 -4.47
C THR A 324 -23.16 8.81 -4.08
N GLN A 325 -22.40 8.79 -2.99
CA GLN A 325 -21.65 9.97 -2.54
C GLN A 325 -20.51 10.26 -3.52
N ARG A 326 -20.28 11.53 -3.85
CA ARG A 326 -19.10 11.95 -4.62
C ARG A 326 -17.83 11.73 -3.80
N PRO A 327 -16.69 11.36 -4.40
CA PRO A 327 -15.43 11.31 -3.68
C PRO A 327 -15.03 12.68 -3.12
N GLY A 328 -14.24 12.70 -2.05
CA GLY A 328 -13.68 13.93 -1.48
C GLY A 328 -14.68 14.81 -0.72
N VAL A 329 -15.83 14.28 -0.30
CA VAL A 329 -16.81 14.95 0.57
C VAL A 329 -17.13 14.08 1.78
N ILE A 330 -17.60 14.66 2.88
CA ILE A 330 -18.02 13.92 4.09
C ILE A 330 -19.51 13.61 4.16
N SER A 331 -20.35 14.32 3.40
CA SER A 331 -21.81 14.16 3.47
C SER A 331 -22.49 14.23 2.11
N SER A 332 -23.54 13.43 1.98
CA SER A 332 -24.51 13.39 0.89
C SER A 332 -25.81 14.17 1.18
N ALA A 333 -25.80 15.01 2.22
CA ALA A 333 -26.91 15.90 2.55
C ALA A 333 -27.13 16.95 1.43
N ASP A 334 -26.06 17.52 0.89
CA ASP A 334 -26.12 18.40 -0.27
C ASP A 334 -26.33 17.58 -1.56
N PRO A 335 -27.36 17.86 -2.37
CA PRO A 335 -27.57 17.20 -3.66
C PRO A 335 -26.37 17.28 -4.61
N ARG A 336 -25.54 18.34 -4.51
CA ARG A 336 -24.30 18.51 -5.29
C ARG A 336 -23.24 17.47 -4.95
N ASN A 337 -23.33 16.85 -3.77
CA ASN A 337 -22.42 15.81 -3.29
C ASN A 337 -22.88 14.40 -3.67
N VAL A 338 -23.95 14.29 -4.47
CA VAL A 338 -24.50 13.01 -4.93
C VAL A 338 -24.25 12.85 -6.42
N ILE A 339 -23.78 11.68 -6.82
CA ILE A 339 -23.79 11.24 -8.22
C ILE A 339 -25.20 10.73 -8.50
N SER A 340 -25.90 11.41 -9.40
CA SER A 340 -27.31 11.17 -9.72
C SER A 340 -27.55 9.82 -10.37
#